data_AF-X0VHK6-F1
#
_entry.id   AF-X0VHK6-F1
#
_cell.length_a   1.000
_cell.length_b   1.000
_cell.length_c   1.000
_cell.angle_alpha   90.00
_cell.angle_beta   90.00
_cell.angle_gamma   90.00
#
_symmetry.space_group_name_H-M   'P 1'
#
loop_
_entity.id
_entity.type
_entity.pdbx_description
1 polymer ?
#
loop_
_entity_poly.entity_id
_entity_poly.type
_entity_poly.pdbx_seq_one_letter_code
_entity_poly.pdbx_strand_id
1 'polypeptide(L)'
;MSKRVKERSMSRHRQRDIVLDASEVERPNPDEKIFLTKEIATRSRSIDFIGLVLQGLPNPDPILRALGRAVEIYEDLLYDSRVTAVVTSRKSAVKAMEWDVSGENTPEAEIDFYKDIFKNYKIEDVLSEMLDGWIYGYKPMEILWGSDGKNIVPVKFVGKPPRWFKYDENNDLRFMS
;
A
#
# COMPACT_ATOMS: atom_id res chain seq x y z
N MET A 1 -65.79 10.68 43.41
CA MET A 1 -66.14 10.09 42.09
C MET A 1 -65.25 10.72 41.04
N SER A 2 -64.23 9.97 40.61
CA SER A 2 -63.17 10.41 39.67
C SER A 2 -63.66 10.34 38.22
N LYS A 3 -63.51 11.41 37.44
CA LYS A 3 -63.77 11.43 35.99
C LYS A 3 -62.45 11.41 35.23
N ARG A 4 -62.29 10.37 34.41
CA ARG A 4 -61.11 10.01 33.60
C ARG A 4 -60.72 11.10 32.60
N VAL A 5 -59.44 11.41 32.58
CA VAL A 5 -58.73 12.10 31.50
C VAL A 5 -58.50 11.11 30.35
N LYS A 6 -58.79 11.51 29.11
CA LYS A 6 -58.49 10.74 27.89
C LYS A 6 -56.98 10.85 27.58
N GLU A 7 -56.24 9.75 27.72
CA GLU A 7 -54.88 9.63 27.22
C GLU A 7 -54.86 9.45 25.69
N ARG A 8 -54.10 10.30 25.00
CA ARG A 8 -53.76 10.16 23.59
C ARG A 8 -52.65 9.12 23.46
N SER A 9 -52.99 7.98 22.85
CA SER A 9 -52.06 6.91 22.47
C SER A 9 -51.00 7.44 21.49
N MET A 10 -49.74 7.45 21.94
CA MET A 10 -48.58 7.71 21.08
C MET A 10 -48.28 6.48 20.22
N SER A 11 -48.33 6.69 18.91
CA SER A 11 -47.90 5.80 17.83
C SER A 11 -46.47 5.30 18.09
N ARG A 12 -46.32 4.01 18.39
CA ARG A 12 -45.02 3.32 18.41
C ARG A 12 -44.53 3.17 16.97
N HIS A 13 -43.39 3.78 16.69
CA HIS A 13 -42.62 3.61 15.46
C HIS A 13 -42.40 2.11 15.20
N ARG A 14 -42.98 1.60 14.10
CA ARG A 14 -42.67 0.25 13.59
C ARG A 14 -41.28 0.31 12.97
N GLN A 15 -40.32 -0.27 13.67
CA GLN A 15 -39.05 -0.68 13.10
C GLN A 15 -39.37 -1.66 11.96
N ARG A 16 -39.03 -1.30 10.72
CA ARG A 16 -39.16 -2.19 9.58
C ARG A 16 -37.97 -3.12 9.61
N ASP A 17 -38.18 -4.34 10.11
CA ASP A 17 -37.19 -5.39 9.99
C ASP A 17 -36.99 -5.68 8.50
N ILE A 18 -35.79 -5.37 8.01
CA ILE A 18 -35.32 -5.78 6.69
C ILE A 18 -35.07 -7.29 6.81
N VAL A 19 -36.08 -8.08 6.47
CA VAL A 19 -35.94 -9.53 6.32
C VAL A 19 -35.09 -9.75 5.08
N LEU A 20 -33.78 -9.94 5.28
CA LEU A 20 -32.90 -10.47 4.25
C LEU A 20 -33.26 -11.95 4.07
N ASP A 21 -33.84 -12.26 2.91
CA ASP A 21 -34.18 -13.61 2.50
C ASP A 21 -32.89 -14.46 2.44
N ALA A 22 -32.74 -15.37 3.39
CA ALA A 22 -31.58 -16.25 3.52
C ALA A 22 -31.55 -17.37 2.46
N SER A 23 -32.45 -17.34 1.46
CA SER A 23 -32.56 -18.37 0.43
C SER A 23 -31.64 -18.17 -0.78
N GLU A 24 -31.01 -17.00 -0.96
CA GLU A 24 -30.04 -16.74 -2.05
C GLU A 24 -28.57 -16.76 -1.59
N VAL A 25 -28.28 -17.26 -0.39
CA VAL A 25 -26.91 -17.61 0.01
C VAL A 25 -26.63 -19.01 -0.51
N GLU A 26 -25.91 -19.11 -1.62
CA GLU A 26 -25.43 -20.37 -2.18
C GLU A 26 -24.73 -21.16 -1.07
N ARG A 27 -25.39 -22.21 -0.57
CA ARG A 27 -24.89 -22.98 0.57
C ARG A 27 -23.70 -23.80 0.09
N PRO A 28 -22.55 -23.75 0.79
CA PRO A 28 -21.41 -24.57 0.43
C PRO A 28 -21.80 -26.05 0.44
N ASN A 29 -21.33 -26.78 -0.58
CA ASN A 29 -21.60 -28.20 -0.79
C ASN A 29 -21.27 -29.02 0.49
N PRO A 30 -22.20 -29.86 1.02
CA PRO A 30 -22.00 -30.58 2.28
C PRO A 30 -20.76 -31.49 2.31
N ASP A 31 -20.26 -31.90 1.15
CA ASP A 31 -19.12 -32.83 1.02
C ASP A 31 -17.75 -32.13 0.97
N GLU A 32 -17.71 -30.80 0.91
CA GLU A 32 -16.46 -30.05 0.91
C GLU A 32 -15.99 -29.85 2.37
N LYS A 33 -15.06 -30.69 2.82
CA LYS A 33 -14.48 -30.58 4.17
C LYS A 33 -13.81 -29.21 4.35
N ILE A 34 -14.49 -28.30 5.03
CA ILE A 34 -13.90 -27.04 5.48
C ILE A 34 -12.81 -27.39 6.48
N PHE A 35 -11.56 -27.37 6.02
CA PHE A 35 -10.42 -27.50 6.92
C PHE A 35 -10.47 -26.36 7.93
N LEU A 36 -10.68 -26.68 9.21
CA LEU A 36 -10.69 -25.72 10.32
C LEU A 36 -9.36 -24.95 10.46
N THR A 37 -8.32 -25.43 9.78
CA THR A 37 -7.00 -24.79 9.67
C THR A 37 -6.93 -23.71 8.58
N LYS A 38 -7.93 -23.63 7.70
CA LYS A 38 -7.98 -22.62 6.64
C LYS A 38 -8.69 -21.37 7.16
N GLU A 39 -8.06 -20.22 7.01
CA GLU A 39 -8.63 -18.94 7.38
C GLU A 39 -9.98 -18.72 6.67
N ILE A 40 -11.04 -18.52 7.45
CA ILE A 40 -12.42 -18.43 6.95
C ILE A 40 -12.75 -16.99 6.52
N ALA A 41 -12.17 -16.01 7.24
CA ALA A 41 -12.37 -14.58 7.03
C ALA A 41 -11.25 -13.98 6.18
N THR A 42 -11.19 -14.36 4.90
CA THR A 42 -10.26 -13.76 3.93
C THR A 42 -10.89 -12.50 3.31
N ARG A 43 -10.09 -11.50 2.94
CA ARG A 43 -10.59 -10.27 2.25
C ARG A 43 -11.29 -10.56 0.92
N SER A 44 -10.95 -11.67 0.26
CA SER A 44 -11.66 -12.16 -0.93
C SER A 44 -13.06 -12.72 -0.63
N ARG A 45 -13.38 -12.98 0.65
CA ARG A 45 -14.68 -13.46 1.13
C ARG A 45 -15.49 -12.38 1.85
N SER A 46 -14.90 -11.24 2.22
CA SER A 46 -15.71 -10.07 2.58
C SER A 46 -16.43 -9.60 1.32
N ILE A 47 -17.73 -9.28 1.43
CA ILE A 47 -18.50 -8.66 0.35
C ILE A 47 -18.03 -7.21 0.24
N ASP A 48 -16.80 -7.03 -0.23
CA ASP A 48 -16.22 -5.73 -0.53
C ASP A 48 -16.54 -5.41 -1.99
N PHE A 49 -17.79 -4.98 -2.22
CA PHE A 49 -18.26 -4.44 -3.50
C PHE A 49 -17.33 -3.35 -4.06
N ILE A 50 -16.54 -2.71 -3.18
CA ILE A 50 -15.50 -1.72 -3.48
C ILE A 50 -14.25 -2.36 -4.10
N GLY A 51 -13.81 -3.54 -3.66
CA GLY A 51 -12.67 -4.26 -4.25
C GLY A 51 -12.97 -4.76 -5.66
N LEU A 52 -14.21 -5.24 -5.86
CA LEU A 52 -14.70 -5.73 -7.16
C LEU A 52 -14.89 -4.61 -8.21
N VAL A 53 -15.29 -3.40 -7.79
CA VAL A 53 -15.56 -2.27 -8.71
C VAL A 53 -14.34 -1.36 -8.94
N LEU A 54 -13.42 -1.24 -7.98
CA LEU A 54 -12.29 -0.29 -8.05
C LEU A 54 -10.90 -0.94 -8.18
N GLN A 55 -10.82 -2.27 -8.32
CA GLN A 55 -9.58 -3.03 -8.56
C GLN A 55 -8.41 -2.66 -7.62
N GLY A 56 -8.69 -2.27 -6.39
CA GLY A 56 -7.64 -1.86 -5.45
C GLY A 56 -8.14 -1.68 -4.03
N LEU A 57 -7.29 -2.05 -3.08
CA LEU A 57 -7.54 -1.88 -1.65
C LEU A 57 -7.64 -0.38 -1.31
N PRO A 58 -8.61 0.02 -0.47
CA PRO A 58 -8.64 1.37 0.06
C PRO A 58 -7.40 1.61 0.93
N ASN A 59 -6.90 2.85 0.92
CA ASN A 59 -5.75 3.22 1.72
C ASN A 59 -6.05 2.95 3.22
N PRO A 60 -5.16 2.26 3.96
CA PRO A 60 -5.38 1.97 5.38
C PRO A 60 -5.44 3.22 6.27
N ASP A 61 -4.85 4.35 5.85
CA ASP A 61 -4.82 5.59 6.63
C ASP A 61 -6.23 6.17 6.85
N PRO A 62 -6.70 6.29 8.11
CA PRO A 62 -8.02 6.84 8.42
C PRO A 62 -8.17 8.31 8.03
N ILE A 63 -7.10 9.10 8.07
CA ILE A 63 -7.13 10.53 7.72
C ILE A 63 -7.33 10.68 6.21
N LEU A 64 -6.59 9.93 5.40
CA LEU A 64 -6.75 9.95 3.95
C LEU A 64 -8.15 9.50 3.52
N ARG A 65 -8.69 8.45 4.16
CA ARG A 65 -10.08 8.01 3.94
C ARG A 65 -11.10 9.07 4.32
N ALA A 66 -10.93 9.73 5.45
CA ALA A 66 -11.83 10.81 5.90
C ALA A 66 -11.81 12.02 4.96
N LEU A 67 -10.66 12.31 4.35
CA LEU A 67 -10.50 13.37 3.35
C LEU A 67 -10.98 12.96 1.94
N GLY A 68 -11.28 11.69 1.72
CA GLY A 68 -11.65 11.15 0.40
C GLY A 68 -10.55 11.29 -0.65
N ARG A 69 -9.30 11.44 -0.21
CA ARG A 69 -8.13 11.69 -1.06
C ARG A 69 -7.14 10.55 -0.94
N ALA A 70 -6.32 10.37 -1.96
CA ALA A 70 -5.32 9.30 -1.99
C ALA A 70 -3.91 9.85 -1.65
N VAL A 71 -2.88 9.12 -2.07
CA VAL A 71 -1.48 9.30 -1.69
C VAL A 71 -0.93 10.67 -2.11
N GLU A 72 -1.59 11.36 -3.05
CA GLU A 72 -1.23 12.69 -3.54
C GLU A 72 -1.23 13.77 -2.45
N ILE A 73 -1.98 13.59 -1.34
CA ILE A 73 -1.91 14.51 -0.20
C ILE A 73 -0.49 14.64 0.34
N TYR A 74 0.30 13.56 0.33
CA TYR A 74 1.65 13.63 0.86
C TYR A 74 2.57 14.48 -0.03
N GLU A 75 2.29 14.59 -1.33
CA GLU A 75 2.97 15.56 -2.21
C GLU A 75 2.58 16.99 -1.80
N ASP A 76 1.29 17.24 -1.49
CA ASP A 76 0.84 18.54 -1.02
C ASP A 76 1.54 18.97 0.28
N LEU A 77 1.78 18.02 1.20
CA LEU A 77 2.49 18.30 2.45
C LEU A 77 3.94 18.75 2.23
N LEU A 78 4.57 18.33 1.13
CA LEU A 78 5.93 18.76 0.77
C LEU A 78 5.97 20.21 0.27
N TYR A 79 4.84 20.85 -0.03
CA TYR A 79 4.83 22.30 -0.27
C TYR A 79 5.04 23.11 1.02
N ASP A 80 4.79 22.54 2.20
CA ASP A 80 5.10 23.20 3.47
C ASP A 80 6.62 23.22 3.71
N SER A 81 7.17 24.40 3.92
CA SER A 81 8.62 24.60 4.08
C SER A 81 9.20 23.92 5.33
N ARG A 82 8.43 23.80 6.41
CA ARG A 82 8.87 23.12 7.64
C ARG A 82 8.95 21.62 7.42
N VAL A 83 7.94 21.04 6.77
CA VAL A 83 7.94 19.62 6.42
C VAL A 83 9.13 19.31 5.51
N THR A 84 9.30 20.09 4.46
CA THR A 84 10.39 19.88 3.49
C THR A 84 11.77 20.09 4.07
N ALA A 85 11.96 21.04 5.00
CA ALA A 85 13.22 21.19 5.72
C ALA A 85 13.57 19.93 6.54
N VAL A 86 12.59 19.36 7.25
CA VAL A 86 12.79 18.14 8.04
C VAL A 86 13.05 16.93 7.14
N VAL A 87 12.29 16.77 6.06
CA VAL A 87 12.48 15.68 5.09
C VAL A 87 13.86 15.75 4.46
N THR A 88 14.27 16.93 3.98
CA THR A 88 15.59 17.14 3.37
C THR A 88 16.72 16.87 4.36
N SER A 89 16.58 17.31 5.62
CA SER A 89 17.56 17.05 6.68
C SER A 89 17.74 15.56 6.93
N ARG A 90 16.64 14.81 7.06
CA ARG A 90 16.68 13.34 7.26
C ARG A 90 17.31 12.62 6.08
N LYS A 91 16.95 13.00 4.85
CA LYS A 91 17.58 12.41 3.65
C LYS A 91 19.08 12.70 3.60
N SER A 92 19.47 13.93 3.93
CA SER A 92 20.89 14.32 3.93
C SER A 92 21.70 13.55 4.95
N ALA A 93 21.13 13.28 6.14
CA ALA A 93 21.79 12.48 7.16
C ALA A 93 22.07 11.03 6.70
N VAL A 94 21.15 10.41 5.95
CA VAL A 94 21.37 9.06 5.40
C VAL A 94 22.34 9.10 4.22
N LYS A 95 22.21 10.10 3.34
CA LYS A 95 23.11 10.27 2.17
C LYS A 95 24.55 10.59 2.57
N ALA A 96 24.77 11.15 3.75
CA ALA A 96 26.10 11.46 4.27
C ALA A 96 26.84 10.24 4.86
N MET A 97 26.16 9.09 5.00
CA MET A 97 26.80 7.87 5.50
C MET A 97 27.72 7.28 4.43
N GLU A 98 28.89 6.81 4.87
CA GLU A 98 29.75 6.00 4.02
C GLU A 98 29.09 4.64 3.76
N TRP A 99 29.22 4.17 2.52
CA TRP A 99 28.70 2.88 2.09
C TRP A 99 29.85 2.08 1.47
N ASP A 100 29.81 0.77 1.65
CA ASP A 100 30.70 -0.18 0.99
C ASP A 100 29.91 -1.42 0.58
N VAL A 101 30.43 -2.15 -0.39
CA VAL A 101 29.87 -3.44 -0.82
C VAL A 101 30.70 -4.55 -0.18
N SER A 102 30.07 -5.35 0.66
CA SER A 102 30.66 -6.53 1.29
C SER A 102 29.79 -7.76 1.04
N GLY A 103 30.42 -8.91 0.82
CA GLY A 103 29.73 -10.19 0.67
C GLY A 103 30.18 -11.19 1.74
N GLU A 104 29.25 -11.99 2.26
CA GLU A 104 29.58 -13.10 3.15
C GLU A 104 29.84 -14.35 2.30
N ASN A 105 31.02 -14.97 2.44
CA ASN A 105 31.45 -16.14 1.64
C ASN A 105 31.48 -15.88 0.11
N THR A 106 31.61 -14.62 -0.31
CA THR A 106 31.68 -14.24 -1.73
C THR A 106 33.15 -14.07 -2.15
N PRO A 107 33.57 -14.61 -3.32
CA PRO A 107 34.91 -14.37 -3.85
C PRO A 107 35.20 -12.88 -4.01
N GLU A 108 36.43 -12.45 -3.70
CA GLU A 108 36.85 -11.05 -3.77
C GLU A 108 36.64 -10.44 -5.17
N ALA A 109 36.87 -11.24 -6.22
CA ALA A 109 36.64 -10.82 -7.61
C ALA A 109 35.18 -10.47 -7.91
N GLU A 110 34.20 -11.13 -7.27
CA GLU A 110 32.79 -10.78 -7.43
C GLU A 110 32.44 -9.51 -6.66
N ILE A 111 33.00 -9.33 -5.46
CA ILE A 111 32.83 -8.11 -4.66
C ILE A 111 33.38 -6.90 -5.45
N ASP A 112 34.58 -7.02 -6.01
CA ASP A 112 35.20 -5.98 -6.84
C ASP A 112 34.35 -5.66 -8.07
N PHE A 113 33.76 -6.67 -8.71
CA PHE A 113 32.83 -6.48 -9.81
C PHE A 113 31.61 -5.65 -9.40
N TYR A 114 30.98 -5.95 -8.25
CA TYR A 114 29.87 -5.13 -7.76
C TYR A 114 30.29 -3.72 -7.38
N LYS A 115 31.46 -3.56 -6.73
CA LYS A 115 32.02 -2.22 -6.43
C LYS A 115 32.20 -1.41 -7.70
N ASP A 116 32.71 -2.02 -8.76
CA ASP A 116 32.89 -1.35 -10.06
C ASP A 116 31.57 -0.99 -10.73
N ILE A 117 30.52 -1.82 -10.61
CA ILE A 117 29.17 -1.45 -11.03
C ILE A 117 28.72 -0.20 -10.27
N PHE A 118 28.78 -0.22 -8.93
CA PHE A 118 28.26 0.87 -8.11
C PHE A 118 29.06 2.19 -8.22
N LYS A 119 30.37 2.13 -8.53
CA LYS A 119 31.19 3.33 -8.80
C LYS A 119 30.68 4.16 -9.99
N ASN A 120 30.00 3.54 -10.96
CA ASN A 120 29.45 4.25 -12.10
C ASN A 120 28.16 5.03 -11.77
N TYR A 121 27.61 4.82 -10.58
CA TYR A 121 26.37 5.47 -10.13
C TYR A 121 26.64 6.59 -9.15
N LYS A 122 25.84 7.65 -9.28
CA LYS A 122 25.59 8.58 -8.18
C LYS A 122 24.62 7.91 -7.22
N ILE A 123 25.14 7.12 -6.28
CA ILE A 123 24.31 6.36 -5.35
C ILE A 123 23.40 7.28 -4.53
N GLU A 124 23.83 8.52 -4.31
CA GLU A 124 23.09 9.58 -3.62
C GLU A 124 21.76 9.92 -4.29
N ASP A 125 21.68 9.77 -5.62
CA ASP A 125 20.47 10.00 -6.40
C ASP A 125 19.52 8.81 -6.26
N VAL A 126 20.06 7.58 -6.32
CA VAL A 126 19.30 6.35 -6.09
C VAL A 126 18.72 6.32 -4.66
N LEU A 127 19.55 6.64 -3.67
CA LEU A 127 19.13 6.75 -2.27
C LEU A 127 18.06 7.83 -2.09
N SER A 128 18.17 8.96 -2.79
CA SER A 128 17.17 10.02 -2.71
C SER A 128 15.78 9.56 -3.16
N GLU A 129 15.71 8.78 -4.25
CA GLU A 129 14.48 8.16 -4.75
C GLU A 129 13.96 7.08 -3.79
N MET A 130 14.82 6.17 -3.31
CA MET A 130 14.44 5.14 -2.35
C MET A 130 13.88 5.73 -1.05
N LEU A 131 14.50 6.81 -0.56
CA LEU A 131 14.11 7.53 0.64
C LEU A 131 12.82 8.37 0.47
N ASP A 132 12.15 8.34 -0.67
CA ASP A 132 10.75 8.79 -0.72
C ASP A 132 9.80 7.78 -0.10
N GLY A 133 10.16 6.49 -0.06
CA GLY A 133 9.29 5.41 0.38
C GLY A 133 8.74 5.58 1.79
N TRP A 134 9.51 6.17 2.72
CA TRP A 134 9.04 6.39 4.09
C TRP A 134 7.94 7.46 4.20
N ILE A 135 7.84 8.37 3.22
CA ILE A 135 6.82 9.44 3.20
C ILE A 135 5.47 8.85 2.75
N TYR A 136 5.50 8.07 1.67
CA TYR A 136 4.30 7.53 1.03
C TYR A 136 3.90 6.14 1.55
N GLY A 137 4.75 5.51 2.37
CA GLY A 137 4.62 4.12 2.81
C GLY A 137 5.22 3.11 1.82
N TYR A 138 5.34 3.48 0.55
CA TYR A 138 6.00 2.70 -0.49
C TYR A 138 6.49 3.61 -1.63
N LYS A 139 7.54 3.21 -2.34
CA LYS A 139 8.04 3.88 -3.55
C LYS A 139 8.53 2.83 -4.54
N PRO A 140 7.76 2.55 -5.61
CA PRO A 140 8.18 1.59 -6.62
C PRO A 140 9.36 2.15 -7.41
N MET A 141 10.36 1.32 -7.69
CA MET A 141 11.55 1.70 -8.43
C MET A 141 11.79 0.70 -9.55
N GLU A 142 11.89 1.21 -10.77
CA GLU A 142 12.22 0.41 -11.94
C GLU A 142 13.73 0.39 -12.14
N ILE A 143 14.29 -0.81 -12.35
CA ILE A 143 15.69 -1.00 -12.69
C ILE A 143 15.75 -1.30 -14.19
N LEU A 144 16.35 -0.40 -14.95
CA LEU A 144 16.64 -0.61 -16.36
C LEU A 144 17.96 -1.35 -16.47
N TRP A 145 17.93 -2.52 -17.09
CA TRP A 145 19.08 -3.36 -17.34
C TRP A 145 19.63 -3.11 -18.74
N GLY A 146 20.93 -3.25 -18.89
CA GLY A 146 21.62 -3.17 -20.17
C GLY A 146 22.91 -3.97 -20.13
N SER A 147 23.73 -3.86 -21.16
CA SER A 147 25.02 -4.54 -21.22
C SER A 147 26.17 -3.55 -21.21
N ASP A 148 27.22 -3.87 -20.44
CA ASP A 148 28.51 -3.17 -20.44
C ASP A 148 29.47 -3.73 -21.52
N GLY A 149 28.97 -4.63 -22.39
CA GLY A 149 29.73 -5.33 -23.42
C GLY A 149 30.16 -6.75 -23.02
N LYS A 150 30.19 -7.07 -21.72
CA LYS A 150 30.55 -8.41 -21.21
C LYS A 150 29.49 -9.03 -20.32
N ASN A 151 28.80 -8.21 -19.54
CA ASN A 151 27.81 -8.60 -18.54
C ASN A 151 26.49 -7.87 -18.78
N ILE A 152 25.43 -8.37 -18.15
CA ILE A 152 24.17 -7.63 -17.98
C ILE A 152 24.25 -6.92 -16.63
N VAL A 153 24.20 -5.60 -16.66
CA VAL A 153 24.32 -4.75 -15.47
C VAL A 153 23.09 -3.84 -15.37
N PRO A 154 22.70 -3.40 -14.16
CA PRO A 154 21.79 -2.28 -14.06
C PRO A 154 22.43 -1.10 -14.79
N VAL A 155 21.63 -0.26 -15.43
CA VAL A 155 22.05 0.97 -16.15
C VAL A 155 21.38 2.20 -15.55
N LYS A 156 20.15 2.05 -15.03
CA LYS A 156 19.42 3.16 -14.43
C LYS A 156 18.42 2.67 -13.40
N PHE A 157 18.33 3.43 -12.31
CA PHE A 157 17.29 3.30 -11.31
C PHE A 157 16.30 4.45 -11.49
N VAL A 158 15.02 4.14 -11.65
CA VAL A 158 13.97 5.13 -11.92
C VAL A 158 12.87 4.96 -10.88
N GLY A 159 12.82 5.88 -9.91
CA GLY A 159 11.70 5.97 -8.99
C GLY A 159 10.43 6.33 -9.75
N LYS A 160 9.34 5.61 -9.49
CA LYS A 160 8.03 5.86 -10.09
C LYS A 160 7.12 6.58 -9.10
N PRO A 161 6.23 7.47 -9.58
CA PRO A 161 5.23 8.10 -8.73
C PRO A 161 4.38 7.02 -8.02
N PRO A 162 4.27 7.03 -6.67
CA PRO A 162 3.46 6.05 -5.93
C PRO A 162 2.01 6.01 -6.40
N ARG A 163 1.44 7.17 -6.75
CA ARG A 163 0.06 7.31 -7.28
C ARG A 163 -0.25 6.46 -8.52
N TRP A 164 0.76 5.94 -9.22
CA TRP A 164 0.56 5.04 -10.37
C TRP A 164 0.26 3.60 -9.95
N PHE A 165 0.36 3.29 -8.66
CA PHE A 165 0.24 1.93 -8.16
C PHE A 165 -0.82 1.83 -7.07
N LYS A 166 -1.41 0.65 -6.94
CA LYS A 166 -2.31 0.26 -5.83
C LYS A 166 -2.09 -1.19 -5.48
N TYR A 167 -2.43 -1.55 -4.24
CA TYR A 167 -2.45 -2.94 -3.81
C TYR A 167 -3.78 -3.59 -4.21
N ASP A 168 -3.72 -4.80 -4.76
CA ASP A 168 -4.92 -5.61 -4.99
C ASP A 168 -5.37 -6.36 -3.73
N GLU A 169 -6.45 -7.12 -3.81
CA GLU A 169 -7.01 -7.87 -2.68
C GLU A 169 -6.04 -8.93 -2.10
N ASN A 170 -5.05 -9.37 -2.88
CA ASN A 170 -4.00 -10.30 -2.46
C ASN A 170 -2.78 -9.58 -1.84
N ASN A 171 -2.84 -8.24 -1.73
CA ASN A 171 -1.72 -7.37 -1.36
C ASN A 171 -0.56 -7.37 -2.36
N ASP A 172 -0.83 -7.68 -3.64
CA ASP A 172 0.16 -7.47 -4.70
C ASP A 172 0.11 -6.02 -5.16
N LEU A 173 1.28 -5.40 -5.33
CA LEU A 173 1.38 -4.06 -5.89
C LEU A 173 1.14 -4.12 -7.41
N ARG A 174 0.08 -3.47 -7.88
CA ARG A 174 -0.33 -3.39 -9.29
C ARG A 174 -0.12 -1.99 -9.84
N PHE A 175 0.31 -1.90 -11.09
CA PHE A 175 0.33 -0.66 -11.87
C PHE A 175 -1.07 -0.39 -12.45
N MET A 176 -1.57 0.83 -12.30
CA MET A 176 -2.98 1.16 -12.58
C MET A 176 -3.30 1.59 -14.01
N SER A 177 -2.28 1.82 -14.86
CA SER A 177 -2.41 2.23 -16.28
C SER A 177 -3.51 3.26 -16.59
#